data_AF-A0A5C7S2U2-F1
#
_entry.id   AF-A0A5C7S2U2-F1
#
_cell.length_a   1.000
_cell.length_b   1.000
_cell.length_c   1.000
_cell.angle_alpha   90.00
_cell.angle_beta   90.00
_cell.angle_gamma   90.00
#
_symmetry.space_group_name_H-M   'P 1'
#
loop_
_entity.id
_entity.type
_entity.pdbx_description
1 polymer ?
#
loop_
_entity_poly.entity_id
_entity_poly.type
_entity_poly.pdbx_seq_one_letter_code
_entity_poly.pdbx_strand_id
1 'polypeptide(L)'
;MPYTLRHTDTPMRIAEREWAMADRISFTKFTSCVGVLALSDDNQIIAIHLSLQDEEGNPFTAADVNQVMLVLRDHNYAPDSVRVIGQISVWTVSAADAWNALAIALDPMSPFPLGDGTYGAMVDEENNIQLTAD
;
A
#
# COMPACT_ATOMS: atom_id res chain seq x y z
N MET A 1 -16.82 -11.64 -1.03
CA MET A 1 -17.42 -10.32 -0.66
C MET A 1 -16.61 -9.20 -1.31
N PRO A 2 -17.01 -7.91 -1.31
CA PRO A 2 -16.11 -6.86 -1.83
C PRO A 2 -14.83 -6.79 -0.99
N TYR A 3 -13.69 -6.63 -1.64
CA TYR A 3 -12.42 -6.45 -0.96
C TYR A 3 -12.48 -5.16 -0.13
N THR A 4 -12.29 -5.26 1.19
CA THR A 4 -12.50 -4.14 2.12
C THR A 4 -11.21 -3.81 2.85
N LEU A 5 -10.83 -2.53 2.85
CA LEU A 5 -9.72 -2.01 3.64
C LEU A 5 -10.24 -1.51 4.99
N ARG A 6 -9.55 -1.84 6.07
CA ARG A 6 -9.91 -1.41 7.44
C ARG A 6 -8.83 -0.50 8.02
N HIS A 7 -9.25 0.54 8.72
CA HIS A 7 -8.31 1.32 9.52
C HIS A 7 -7.75 0.48 10.68
N THR A 8 -6.49 0.71 11.04
CA THR A 8 -5.86 0.16 12.26
C THR A 8 -5.12 1.26 13.03
N ASP A 9 -5.29 1.27 14.35
CA ASP A 9 -4.55 2.18 15.25
C ASP A 9 -3.13 1.66 15.58
N THR A 10 -2.66 0.62 14.88
CA THR A 10 -1.34 0.00 15.10
C THR A 10 -0.42 0.21 13.88
N PRO A 11 0.08 1.43 13.62
CA PRO A 11 0.85 1.77 12.42
C PRO A 11 2.16 1.00 12.28
N MET A 12 2.71 0.46 13.37
CA MET A 12 3.92 -0.37 13.38
C MET A 12 3.64 -1.86 13.10
N ARG A 13 2.40 -2.23 12.77
CA ARG A 13 2.03 -3.62 12.44
C ARG A 13 0.76 -3.68 11.58
N ILE A 14 0.80 -3.02 10.42
CA ILE A 14 -0.33 -2.94 9.49
C ILE A 14 -0.52 -4.31 8.81
N ALA A 15 -1.61 -5.01 9.15
CA ALA A 15 -1.89 -6.33 8.59
C ALA A 15 -2.47 -6.23 7.18
N GLU A 16 -2.53 -7.36 6.45
CA GLU A 16 -3.18 -7.43 5.15
C GLU A 16 -4.61 -6.89 5.20
N ARG A 17 -4.98 -6.07 4.20
CA ARG A 17 -6.25 -5.35 4.11
C ARG A 17 -6.47 -4.31 5.20
N GLU A 18 -5.40 -3.86 5.84
CA GLU A 18 -5.43 -2.72 6.75
C GLU A 18 -4.73 -1.51 6.15
N TRP A 19 -5.09 -0.35 6.68
CA TRP A 19 -4.39 0.90 6.44
C TRP A 19 -4.24 1.70 7.73
N ALA A 20 -3.19 2.50 7.80
CA ALA A 20 -2.93 3.41 8.92
C ALA A 20 -2.20 4.66 8.43
N MET A 21 -2.15 5.67 9.30
CA MET A 21 -1.37 6.89 9.09
C MET A 21 -0.43 7.14 10.26
N ALA A 22 0.85 7.40 9.97
CA ALA A 22 1.84 7.83 10.96
C ALA A 22 3.12 8.33 10.29
N ASP A 23 3.98 9.01 11.04
CA ASP A 23 5.31 9.43 10.58
C ASP A 23 6.26 8.24 10.40
N ARG A 24 5.96 7.12 11.05
CA ARG A 24 6.64 5.83 10.89
C ARG A 24 5.64 4.70 10.90
N ILE A 25 5.77 3.80 9.93
CA ILE A 25 4.91 2.64 9.74
C ILE A 25 5.76 1.37 9.59
N SER A 26 5.16 0.23 9.90
CA SER A 26 5.68 -1.09 9.53
C SER A 26 4.50 -2.01 9.24
N PHE A 27 4.63 -2.80 8.18
CA PHE A 27 3.63 -3.78 7.79
C PHE A 27 3.88 -5.12 8.48
N THR A 28 2.89 -6.01 8.46
CA THR A 28 3.18 -7.44 8.70
C THR A 28 3.94 -8.05 7.52
N LYS A 29 4.47 -9.26 7.70
CA LYS A 29 5.30 -9.94 6.70
C LYS A 29 4.63 -10.03 5.32
N PHE A 30 5.39 -9.69 4.28
CA PHE A 30 5.05 -9.85 2.88
C PHE A 30 5.40 -11.27 2.44
N THR A 31 4.44 -11.95 1.79
CA THR A 31 4.67 -13.22 1.08
C THR A 31 4.23 -13.12 -0.38
N SER A 32 3.09 -12.47 -0.62
CA SER A 32 2.58 -12.11 -1.95
C SER A 32 1.99 -10.70 -1.98
N CYS A 33 2.20 -9.93 -0.91
CA CYS A 33 1.55 -8.64 -0.69
C CYS A 33 2.32 -7.49 -1.35
N VAL A 34 1.60 -6.38 -1.54
CA VAL A 34 2.19 -5.08 -1.86
C VAL A 34 1.71 -4.05 -0.85
N GLY A 35 2.57 -3.08 -0.53
CA GLY A 35 2.24 -1.93 0.28
C GLY A 35 2.13 -0.70 -0.61
N VAL A 36 1.05 0.07 -0.47
CA VAL A 36 0.93 1.42 -1.06
C VAL A 36 1.28 2.42 0.01
N LEU A 37 2.19 3.33 -0.30
CA LEU A 37 2.65 4.40 0.58
C LEU A 37 2.45 5.74 -0.14
N ALA A 38 1.93 6.73 0.58
CA ALA A 38 1.88 8.12 0.12
C ALA A 38 1.99 9.06 1.33
N LEU A 39 2.41 10.29 1.12
CA LEU A 39 2.37 11.34 2.13
C LEU A 39 1.00 12.02 2.11
N SER A 40 0.42 12.29 3.27
CA SER A 40 -0.68 13.24 3.44
C SER A 40 -0.16 14.68 3.49
N ASP A 41 -1.07 15.66 3.36
CA ASP A 41 -0.76 17.08 3.56
C ASP A 41 -0.16 17.39 4.96
N ASP A 42 -0.48 16.58 5.97
CA ASP A 42 0.08 16.68 7.33
C ASP A 42 1.46 16.01 7.50
N ASN A 43 2.15 15.67 6.40
CA ASN A 43 3.43 14.97 6.40
C ASN A 43 3.43 13.64 7.17
N GLN A 44 2.33 12.88 7.09
CA GLN A 44 2.25 11.52 7.60
C GLN A 44 2.23 10.53 6.43
N ILE A 45 2.73 9.32 6.65
CA ILE A 45 2.62 8.26 5.66
C ILE A 45 1.25 7.62 5.78
N ILE A 46 0.45 7.68 4.72
CA ILE A 46 -0.69 6.81 4.47
C ILE A 46 -0.15 5.49 3.95
N ALA A 47 -0.32 4.42 4.72
CA ALA A 47 0.16 3.08 4.37
C ALA A 47 -1.01 2.12 4.25
N ILE A 48 -1.10 1.42 3.11
CA ILE A 48 -2.17 0.45 2.80
C ILE A 48 -1.53 -0.89 2.44
N HIS A 49 -1.91 -1.96 3.14
CA HIS A 49 -1.38 -3.30 2.90
C HIS A 49 -2.34 -4.11 2.03
N LEU A 50 -1.94 -4.41 0.80
CA LEU A 50 -2.74 -5.16 -0.16
C LEU A 50 -2.26 -6.62 -0.26
N SER A 51 -3.21 -7.53 -0.10
CA SER A 51 -3.09 -8.96 -0.42
C SER A 51 -3.76 -9.28 -1.76
N LEU A 52 -3.31 -10.34 -2.45
CA LEU A 52 -3.90 -10.80 -3.72
C LEU A 52 -5.33 -11.35 -3.58
N GLN A 53 -5.72 -11.72 -2.37
CA GLN A 53 -7.02 -12.31 -2.08
C GLN A 53 -7.52 -11.92 -0.68
N ASP A 54 -8.82 -11.95 -0.48
CA ASP A 54 -9.44 -11.78 0.84
C ASP A 54 -9.39 -13.07 1.69
N GLU A 55 -9.99 -13.02 2.88
CA GLU A 55 -10.08 -14.17 3.80
C GLU A 55 -10.87 -15.37 3.24
N GLU A 56 -11.76 -15.13 2.28
CA GLU A 56 -12.57 -16.16 1.63
C GLU A 56 -11.88 -16.74 0.37
N GLY A 57 -10.72 -16.18 0.00
CA GLY A 57 -9.98 -16.54 -1.21
C GLY A 57 -10.48 -15.85 -2.48
N ASN A 58 -11.33 -14.81 -2.37
CA ASN A 58 -11.71 -14.02 -3.53
C ASN A 58 -10.54 -13.10 -3.94
N PRO A 59 -10.20 -13.02 -5.24
CA PRO A 59 -9.06 -12.23 -5.69
C PRO A 59 -9.32 -10.72 -5.58
N PHE A 60 -8.26 -9.94 -5.36
CA PHE A 60 -8.25 -8.50 -5.57
C PHE A 60 -8.35 -8.19 -7.07
N THR A 61 -9.28 -7.31 -7.46
CA THR A 61 -9.59 -7.01 -8.85
C THR A 61 -9.45 -5.52 -9.17
N ALA A 62 -9.54 -5.18 -10.46
CA ALA A 62 -9.55 -3.78 -10.90
C ALA A 62 -10.69 -2.95 -10.27
N ALA A 63 -11.81 -3.57 -9.89
CA ALA A 63 -12.92 -2.88 -9.22
C ALA A 63 -12.56 -2.45 -7.78
N ASP A 64 -11.65 -3.18 -7.13
CA ASP A 64 -11.25 -2.94 -5.75
C ASP A 64 -10.23 -1.78 -5.62
N VAL A 65 -9.61 -1.37 -6.73
CA VAL A 65 -8.69 -0.21 -6.78
C VAL A 65 -9.34 1.06 -6.26
N ASN A 66 -10.66 1.23 -6.44
CA ASN A 66 -11.37 2.38 -5.91
C ASN A 66 -11.30 2.47 -4.37
N GLN A 67 -11.20 1.35 -3.66
CA GLN A 67 -11.03 1.35 -2.19
C GLN A 67 -9.68 1.97 -1.80
N VAL A 68 -8.62 1.65 -2.53
CA VAL A 68 -7.28 2.25 -2.34
C VAL A 68 -7.35 3.76 -2.58
N MET A 69 -7.97 4.16 -3.69
CA MET A 69 -8.09 5.58 -4.05
C MET A 69 -8.96 6.36 -3.08
N LEU A 70 -10.00 5.75 -2.50
CA LEU A 70 -10.83 6.40 -1.47
C LEU A 70 -9.98 6.71 -0.22
N VAL A 71 -9.24 5.74 0.31
CA VAL A 71 -8.34 5.97 1.46
C VAL A 71 -7.35 7.10 1.15
N LEU A 72 -6.68 7.06 0.01
CA LEU A 72 -5.72 8.10 -0.35
C LEU A 72 -6.35 9.49 -0.48
N ARG A 73 -7.51 9.60 -1.13
CA ARG A 73 -8.21 10.88 -1.35
C ARG A 73 -8.82 11.44 -0.08
N ASP A 74 -9.39 10.59 0.79
CA ASP A 74 -9.97 11.00 2.07
C ASP A 74 -8.92 11.62 3.02
N HIS A 75 -7.64 11.33 2.77
CA HIS A 75 -6.50 11.83 3.53
C HIS A 75 -5.58 12.79 2.76
N ASN A 76 -6.08 13.36 1.65
CA ASN A 76 -5.38 14.36 0.83
C ASN A 76 -3.92 13.96 0.53
N TYR A 77 -3.73 12.77 -0.04
CA TYR A 77 -2.39 12.32 -0.39
C TYR A 77 -1.74 13.22 -1.46
N ALA A 78 -0.41 13.35 -1.41
CA ALA A 78 0.40 13.98 -2.43
C ALA A 78 0.71 12.98 -3.56
N PRO A 79 0.24 13.18 -4.81
CA PRO A 79 0.40 12.19 -5.88
C PRO A 79 1.86 11.82 -6.20
N ASP A 80 2.77 12.80 -6.20
CA ASP A 80 4.19 12.57 -6.52
C ASP A 80 4.94 11.76 -5.43
N SER A 81 4.33 11.62 -4.26
CA SER A 81 4.89 10.84 -3.14
C SER A 81 4.57 9.35 -3.22
N VAL A 82 3.73 8.91 -4.15
CA VAL A 82 3.26 7.52 -4.18
C VAL A 82 4.42 6.55 -4.42
N ARG A 83 4.54 5.57 -3.53
CA ARG A 83 5.46 4.43 -3.62
C ARG A 83 4.65 3.14 -3.49
N VAL A 84 4.93 2.14 -4.33
CA VAL A 84 4.37 0.80 -4.17
C VAL A 84 5.51 -0.17 -3.93
N ILE A 85 5.49 -0.89 -2.82
CA ILE A 85 6.57 -1.78 -2.38
C ILE A 85 6.08 -3.22 -2.29
N GLY A 86 6.97 -4.22 -2.37
CA GLY A 86 6.63 -5.61 -2.08
C GLY A 86 6.77 -6.56 -3.27
N GLN A 87 5.97 -7.62 -3.27
CA GLN A 87 6.02 -8.73 -4.21
C GLN A 87 5.38 -8.39 -5.57
N ILE A 88 5.87 -7.32 -6.20
CA ILE A 88 5.32 -6.74 -7.44
C ILE A 88 5.30 -7.75 -8.59
N SER A 89 6.31 -8.60 -8.71
CA SER A 89 6.37 -9.63 -9.76
C SER A 89 5.25 -10.67 -9.63
N VAL A 90 4.80 -10.96 -8.40
CA VAL A 90 3.65 -11.84 -8.18
C VAL A 90 2.37 -11.15 -8.66
N TRP A 91 2.22 -9.85 -8.37
CA TRP A 91 1.05 -9.07 -8.79
C TRP A 91 0.93 -8.91 -10.30
N THR A 92 2.04 -8.62 -10.98
CA THR A 92 2.02 -8.46 -12.44
C THR A 92 1.72 -9.77 -13.18
N VAL A 93 1.94 -10.92 -12.55
CA VAL A 93 1.64 -12.25 -13.11
C VAL A 93 0.25 -12.75 -12.71
N SER A 94 -0.08 -12.67 -11.42
CA SER A 94 -1.30 -13.28 -10.86
C SER A 94 -2.52 -12.37 -10.88
N ALA A 95 -2.33 -11.05 -10.96
CA ALA A 95 -3.40 -10.05 -10.91
C ALA A 95 -3.12 -8.89 -11.89
N ALA A 96 -2.66 -9.20 -13.10
CA ALA A 96 -2.19 -8.21 -14.09
C ALA A 96 -3.20 -7.07 -14.35
N ASP A 97 -4.49 -7.39 -14.48
CA ASP A 97 -5.53 -6.37 -14.71
C ASP A 97 -5.70 -5.43 -13.51
N ALA A 98 -5.66 -5.97 -12.29
CA ALA A 98 -5.75 -5.17 -11.07
C ALA A 98 -4.49 -4.32 -10.87
N TRP A 99 -3.31 -4.88 -11.16
CA TRP A 99 -2.05 -4.14 -11.13
C TRP A 99 -2.04 -2.97 -12.13
N ASN A 100 -2.49 -3.20 -13.37
CA ASN A 100 -2.57 -2.15 -14.39
C ASN A 100 -3.57 -1.06 -13.98
N ALA A 101 -4.73 -1.44 -13.44
CA ALA A 101 -5.71 -0.48 -12.93
C ALA A 101 -5.15 0.35 -11.76
N LEU A 102 -4.40 -0.28 -10.85
CA LEU A 102 -3.74 0.40 -9.74
C LEU A 102 -2.68 1.39 -10.24
N ALA A 103 -1.83 0.97 -11.20
CA ALA A 103 -0.80 1.82 -11.78
C ALA A 103 -1.38 3.06 -12.50
N ILE A 104 -2.50 2.89 -13.22
CA ILE A 104 -3.21 4.01 -13.86
C ILE A 104 -3.81 4.95 -12.82
N ALA A 105 -4.40 4.42 -11.75
CA ALA A 105 -5.06 5.21 -10.72
C ALA A 105 -4.07 6.00 -9.84
N LEU A 106 -2.86 5.45 -9.64
CA LEU A 106 -1.81 6.01 -8.80
C LEU A 106 -0.79 6.89 -9.57
N ASP A 107 -1.02 7.19 -10.85
CA ASP A 107 -0.05 7.94 -11.67
C ASP A 107 0.22 9.36 -11.12
N PRO A 108 1.48 9.76 -10.86
CA PRO A 108 2.71 8.97 -11.02
C PRO A 108 2.96 7.96 -9.89
N MET A 109 3.16 6.68 -10.26
CA MET A 109 3.46 5.59 -9.32
C MET A 109 4.93 5.17 -9.41
N SER A 110 5.63 5.09 -8.27
CA SER A 110 7.00 4.55 -8.21
C SER A 110 7.03 3.14 -7.58
N PRO A 111 7.28 2.08 -8.38
CA PRO A 111 7.35 0.70 -7.87
C PRO A 111 8.74 0.33 -7.30
N PHE A 112 8.77 -0.37 -6.17
CA PHE A 112 9.97 -0.89 -5.49
C PHE A 112 9.80 -2.39 -5.26
N PRO A 113 10.31 -3.25 -6.15
CA PRO A 113 10.19 -4.69 -5.99
C PRO A 113 11.02 -5.15 -4.79
N LEU A 114 10.38 -5.90 -3.89
CA LEU A 114 10.97 -6.49 -2.70
C LEU A 114 10.60 -7.99 -2.63
N GLY A 115 11.34 -8.75 -1.84
CA GLY A 115 11.06 -10.17 -1.61
C GLY A 115 10.11 -10.40 -0.43
N ASP A 116 10.19 -11.59 0.15
CA ASP A 116 9.55 -11.88 1.44
C ASP A 116 10.27 -11.11 2.55
N GLY A 117 9.50 -10.47 3.43
CA GLY A 117 10.08 -9.71 4.54
C GLY A 117 9.08 -8.83 5.26
N THR A 118 9.56 -8.17 6.31
CA THR A 118 8.83 -7.10 6.98
C THR A 118 9.41 -5.78 6.52
N TYR A 119 8.56 -4.92 5.97
CA TYR A 119 8.96 -3.65 5.42
C TYR A 119 8.13 -2.54 6.05
N GLY A 120 8.68 -1.35 6.05
CA GLY A 120 8.01 -0.16 6.54
C GLY A 120 8.52 1.08 5.85
N ALA A 121 8.17 2.22 6.42
CA ALA A 121 8.66 3.51 5.97
C ALA A 121 8.62 4.51 7.11
N MET A 122 9.40 5.57 6.95
CA MET A 122 9.35 6.75 7.82
C MET A 122 9.46 8.02 6.98
N VAL A 123 8.94 9.11 7.52
CA VAL A 123 9.16 10.44 6.98
C VAL A 123 10.53 10.92 7.44
N ASP A 124 11.38 11.33 6.48
CA ASP A 124 12.69 11.88 6.77
C ASP A 124 12.66 13.39 7.06
N GLU A 125 13.83 13.97 7.36
CA GLU A 125 13.97 15.40 7.70
C GLU A 125 13.60 16.35 6.54
N GLU A 126 13.54 15.84 5.31
CA GLU A 126 13.18 16.58 4.10
C GLU A 126 11.70 16.37 3.71
N ASN A 127 10.91 15.72 4.56
CA ASN A 127 9.52 15.30 4.31
C ASN A 127 9.38 14.36 3.12
N ASN A 128 10.34 13.46 2.92
CA ASN A 128 10.23 12.38 1.94
C ASN A 128 9.95 11.03 2.63
N ILE A 129 9.39 10.09 1.86
CA ILE A 129 9.22 8.71 2.29
C ILE A 129 10.55 7.97 2.17
N GLN A 130 11.11 7.55 3.30
CA GLN A 130 12.26 6.66 3.38
C GLN A 130 11.81 5.22 3.71
N LEU A 131 12.11 4.27 2.83
CA LEU A 131 11.79 2.86 3.05
C LEU A 131 12.68 2.25 4.14
N THR A 132 12.09 1.38 4.96
CA THR A 132 12.79 0.63 6.02
C THR A 132 12.50 -0.86 5.89
N ALA A 133 13.42 -1.69 6.39
CA ALA A 133 13.28 -3.14 6.47
C ALA A 133 13.72 -3.60 7.86
N ASP A 134 12.95 -4.50 8.46
CA ASP A 134 13.25 -5.13 9.76
C ASP A 134 13.93 -6.50 9.57
#